data_AF-A0A1G7HJL1-F1
#
_entry.id   AF-A0A1G7HJL1-F1
#
_cell.length_a   1.000
_cell.length_b   1.000
_cell.length_c   1.000
_cell.angle_alpha   90.00
_cell.angle_beta   90.00
_cell.angle_gamma   90.00
#
_symmetry.space_group_name_H-M   'P 1'
#
loop_
_entity.id
_entity.type
_entity.pdbx_description
1 polymer ?
#
loop_
_entity_poly.entity_id
_entity_poly.type
_entity_poly.pdbx_seq_one_letter_code
_entity_poly.pdbx_strand_id
1 'polypeptide(L)'
;MEIDNKKIKLLITIALIISLTACNFLNSNLKEKDVSTDASKKSNAEEKNIVNDSDDLTITPKYDDPRYKELMTQFEKQEHRFEIDVCEFKYNGKSFFIGDSYEKILSIFGEHKDELFLSKKHSKSSFNYDDIKVRFRQSEPEKKLIVLDLALDRRFTGDVAPPFEIILIRQIPYKLGNSLNEFMDLSDLNHDKLKHTHHSFYLEPEKCFLNKNDKILTTVHSNPVYKNIGGGHMTIRGAFDPESTGPIKGLKVGISAQ
;
A
#
# COMPACT_ATOMS: atom_id res chain seq x y z
N MET A 1 6.80 35.73 43.58
CA MET A 1 7.69 34.54 43.46
C MET A 1 8.56 34.79 42.24
N GLU A 2 9.67 35.50 42.44
CA GLU A 2 10.58 35.91 41.35
C GLU A 2 11.48 34.73 40.99
N ILE A 3 11.29 34.19 39.78
CA ILE A 3 12.11 33.11 39.26
C ILE A 3 13.44 33.73 38.83
N ASP A 4 14.52 33.31 39.49
CA ASP A 4 15.86 33.83 39.31
C ASP A 4 16.37 33.60 37.87
N ASN A 5 16.31 34.67 37.08
CA ASN A 5 16.64 34.71 35.66
C ASN A 5 18.10 34.27 35.37
N LYS A 6 18.98 34.27 36.37
CA LYS A 6 20.34 33.74 36.26
C LYS A 6 20.38 32.22 36.18
N LYS A 7 19.51 31.51 36.90
CA LYS A 7 19.44 30.03 36.87
C LYS A 7 18.92 29.51 35.53
N ILE A 8 17.96 30.22 34.93
CA ILE A 8 17.43 29.88 33.61
C ILE A 8 18.51 30.06 32.53
N LYS A 9 19.24 31.19 32.54
CA LYS A 9 20.34 31.41 31.59
C LYS A 9 21.45 30.36 31.73
N LEU A 10 21.79 29.93 32.94
CA LEU A 10 22.78 28.88 33.17
C LEU A 10 22.32 27.54 32.59
N LEU A 11 21.05 27.15 32.79
CA LEU A 11 20.48 25.91 32.27
C LEU A 11 20.45 25.90 30.73
N ILE A 12 20.07 27.01 30.09
CA ILE A 12 20.07 27.15 28.63
C ILE A 12 21.50 27.06 28.07
N THR A 13 22.47 27.65 28.77
CA THR A 13 23.89 27.62 28.34
C THR A 13 24.46 26.21 28.42
N ILE A 14 24.14 25.46 29.48
CA ILE A 14 24.56 24.05 29.63
C ILE A 14 23.93 23.17 28.53
N ALA A 15 22.65 23.36 28.22
CA ALA A 15 21.98 22.62 27.15
C ALA A 15 22.59 22.87 25.76
N LEU A 16 22.97 24.12 25.46
CA LEU A 16 23.65 24.47 24.21
C LEU A 16 25.06 23.87 24.11
N ILE A 17 25.82 23.82 25.21
CA ILE A 17 27.16 23.20 25.22
C ILE A 17 27.07 21.69 24.97
N ILE A 18 26.08 21.00 25.56
CA ILE A 18 25.86 19.56 25.34
C ILE A 18 25.45 19.26 23.89
N SER A 19 24.64 20.13 23.27
CA SER A 19 24.27 20.02 21.86
C SER A 19 25.48 20.20 20.92
N LEU A 20 26.36 21.14 21.22
CA LEU A 20 27.56 21.42 20.41
C LEU A 20 28.63 20.31 20.52
N THR A 21 28.79 19.69 21.69
CA THR A 21 29.70 18.54 21.84
C THR A 21 29.17 17.27 21.19
N ALA A 22 27.85 17.04 21.19
CA ALA A 22 27.24 15.92 20.49
C ALA A 22 27.37 16.02 18.95
N CYS A 23 27.23 17.22 18.38
CA CYS A 23 27.45 17.44 16.95
C CYS A 23 28.91 17.24 16.52
N ASN A 24 29.88 17.63 17.36
CA ASN A 24 31.29 17.44 17.03
C ASN A 24 31.74 15.97 17.17
N PHE A 25 31.11 15.17 18.03
CA PHE A 25 31.44 13.74 18.18
C PHE A 25 30.88 12.87 17.03
N LEU A 26 29.78 13.29 16.40
CA LEU A 26 29.22 12.63 15.23
C LEU A 26 29.98 12.96 13.93
N ASN A 27 30.59 14.14 13.85
CA ASN A 27 31.27 14.59 12.62
C ASN A 27 32.73 14.13 12.50
N SER A 28 33.33 13.60 13.58
CA SER A 28 34.73 13.12 13.58
C SER A 28 34.90 11.63 13.26
N ASN A 29 33.81 10.87 13.08
CA ASN A 29 33.88 9.42 12.78
C ASN A 29 33.66 9.07 11.29
N LEU A 30 33.58 10.07 10.41
CA LEU A 30 33.50 9.87 8.96
C LEU A 30 34.77 10.40 8.29
N LYS A 31 35.88 9.63 8.37
CA LYS A 31 37.03 9.77 7.45
C LYS A 31 37.88 8.48 7.40
N GLU A 32 37.85 7.86 6.22
CA GLU A 32 38.83 6.97 5.57
C GLU A 32 39.36 5.69 6.24
N LYS A 33 39.16 4.55 5.56
CA LYS A 33 40.26 3.78 4.93
C LYS A 33 39.76 2.60 4.06
N ASP A 34 40.25 2.59 2.81
CA ASP A 34 40.32 1.43 1.93
C ASP A 34 41.32 0.37 2.44
N VAL A 35 41.03 -0.92 2.17
CA VAL A 35 41.90 -1.98 1.60
C VAL A 35 41.36 -3.39 1.95
N SER A 36 41.28 -4.21 0.89
CA SER A 36 40.89 -5.63 0.78
C SER A 36 41.77 -6.63 1.56
N THR A 37 41.18 -7.67 2.19
CA THR A 37 41.41 -9.12 1.90
C THR A 37 40.56 -10.06 2.80
N ASP A 38 40.42 -11.29 2.30
CA ASP A 38 39.52 -12.42 2.57
C ASP A 38 39.24 -12.97 4.00
N ALA A 39 38.03 -13.54 4.09
CA ALA A 39 37.57 -14.73 4.84
C ALA A 39 37.52 -14.75 6.39
N SER A 40 36.29 -14.75 6.95
CA SER A 40 35.68 -15.92 7.65
C SER A 40 34.57 -15.56 8.66
N LYS A 41 33.36 -16.06 8.35
CA LYS A 41 32.27 -16.55 9.24
C LYS A 41 31.47 -15.59 10.16
N LYS A 42 30.19 -15.53 9.77
CA LYS A 42 28.94 -15.51 10.57
C LYS A 42 28.65 -14.28 11.44
N SER A 43 27.65 -13.50 11.03
CA SER A 43 26.29 -13.57 11.62
C SER A 43 25.29 -12.64 10.91
N ASN A 44 24.07 -13.14 10.75
CA ASN A 44 22.76 -12.47 10.74
C ASN A 44 22.60 -11.10 10.04
N ALA A 45 21.95 -11.12 8.88
CA ALA A 45 20.56 -10.68 8.69
C ALA A 45 20.31 -10.63 7.17
N GLU A 46 19.48 -11.54 6.64
CA GLU A 46 18.96 -11.37 5.28
C GLU A 46 17.96 -10.20 5.29
N GLU A 47 18.44 -8.99 5.04
CA GLU A 47 17.63 -7.93 4.45
C GLU A 47 17.19 -8.43 3.07
N LYS A 48 15.96 -8.93 2.98
CA LYS A 48 15.29 -9.16 1.70
C LYS A 48 14.97 -7.78 1.11
N ASN A 49 15.91 -7.25 0.35
CA ASN A 49 15.73 -6.04 -0.46
C ASN A 49 14.65 -6.32 -1.51
N ILE A 50 13.57 -5.54 -1.47
CA ILE A 50 12.61 -5.45 -2.58
C ILE A 50 13.40 -4.85 -3.75
N VAL A 51 13.59 -5.63 -4.81
CA VAL A 51 14.29 -5.18 -6.01
C VAL A 51 13.29 -4.40 -6.85
N ASN A 52 13.39 -3.07 -6.81
CA ASN A 52 12.61 -2.15 -7.61
C ASN A 52 13.41 -1.86 -8.89
N ASP A 53 13.04 -2.47 -10.01
CA ASP A 53 13.72 -2.28 -11.29
C ASP A 53 12.67 -1.74 -12.29
N SER A 54 12.97 -0.64 -12.98
CA SER A 54 11.95 0.36 -13.37
C SER A 54 11.28 0.18 -14.75
N ASP A 55 11.13 -1.05 -15.26
CA ASP A 55 10.44 -1.28 -16.54
C ASP A 55 9.02 -1.83 -16.33
N ASP A 56 8.36 -1.36 -15.27
CA ASP A 56 6.98 -1.72 -14.97
C ASP A 56 6.02 -1.15 -16.02
N LEU A 57 4.83 -1.77 -16.12
CA LEU A 57 3.65 -1.23 -16.80
C LEU A 57 3.39 0.19 -16.25
N THR A 58 4.04 1.17 -16.90
CA THR A 58 4.13 2.54 -16.42
C THR A 58 2.80 3.18 -16.71
N ILE A 59 2.02 3.39 -15.65
CA ILE A 59 0.75 4.09 -15.76
C ILE A 59 1.03 5.56 -15.46
N THR A 60 0.70 6.42 -16.40
CA THR A 60 0.90 7.85 -16.30
C THR A 60 -0.42 8.51 -15.95
N PRO A 61 -0.53 9.15 -14.77
CA PRO A 61 -1.69 9.96 -14.44
C PRO A 61 -1.83 11.16 -15.39
N LYS A 62 -3.06 11.56 -15.68
CA LYS A 62 -3.35 12.78 -16.44
C LYS A 62 -3.34 13.99 -15.51
N TYR A 63 -2.14 14.41 -15.10
CA TYR A 63 -1.95 15.50 -14.14
C TYR A 63 -2.65 16.82 -14.50
N ASP A 64 -2.85 17.08 -15.79
CA ASP A 64 -3.50 18.29 -16.29
C ASP A 64 -5.04 18.22 -16.30
N ASP A 65 -5.64 17.04 -16.12
CA ASP A 65 -7.10 16.89 -16.04
C ASP A 65 -7.63 17.64 -14.79
N PRO A 66 -8.59 18.58 -14.95
CA PRO A 66 -9.17 19.30 -13.81
C PRO A 66 -9.76 18.37 -12.74
N ARG A 67 -10.35 17.24 -13.14
CA ARG A 67 -10.92 16.24 -12.23
C ARG A 67 -9.82 15.58 -11.40
N TYR A 68 -8.66 15.30 -12.00
CA TYR A 68 -7.50 14.77 -11.29
C TYR A 68 -7.07 15.75 -10.19
N LYS A 69 -6.86 17.03 -10.54
CA LYS A 69 -6.43 18.07 -9.58
C LYS A 69 -7.42 18.26 -8.43
N GLU A 70 -8.72 18.23 -8.75
CA GLU A 70 -9.78 18.33 -7.75
C GLU A 70 -9.74 17.14 -6.77
N LEU A 71 -9.69 15.91 -7.30
CA LEU A 71 -9.66 14.71 -6.47
C LEU A 71 -8.40 14.62 -5.61
N MET A 72 -7.24 14.99 -6.15
CA MET A 72 -6.00 15.08 -5.36
C MET A 72 -6.15 16.09 -4.22
N THR A 73 -6.74 17.26 -4.48
CA THR A 73 -6.99 18.27 -3.44
C THR A 73 -7.93 17.76 -2.35
N GLN A 74 -8.95 16.97 -2.71
CA GLN A 74 -9.86 16.33 -1.76
C GLN A 74 -9.14 15.24 -0.95
N PHE A 75 -8.32 14.42 -1.61
CA PHE A 75 -7.50 13.39 -0.98
C PHE A 75 -6.55 13.97 0.07
N GLU A 76 -5.83 15.06 -0.22
CA GLU A 76 -4.91 15.69 0.73
C GLU A 76 -5.61 16.24 1.98
N LYS A 77 -6.90 16.59 1.89
CA LYS A 77 -7.68 17.13 3.00
C LYS A 77 -8.29 16.06 3.90
N GLN A 78 -8.38 14.81 3.44
CA GLN A 78 -9.02 13.75 4.21
C GLN A 78 -8.07 13.22 5.30
N GLU A 79 -8.64 12.79 6.43
CA GLU A 79 -7.88 12.31 7.60
C GLU A 79 -7.14 10.99 7.33
N HIS A 80 -7.81 10.06 6.64
CA HIS A 80 -7.31 8.72 6.32
C HIS A 80 -6.89 8.63 4.85
N ARG A 81 -5.60 8.65 4.56
CA ARG A 81 -5.04 8.63 3.20
C ARG A 81 -4.38 7.29 2.90
N PHE A 82 -4.97 6.51 2.00
CA PHE A 82 -4.39 5.27 1.48
C PHE A 82 -3.81 5.48 0.09
N GLU A 83 -2.57 5.05 -0.09
CA GLU A 83 -1.89 5.03 -1.38
C GLU A 83 -1.39 3.61 -1.64
N ILE A 84 -1.84 3.02 -2.74
CA ILE A 84 -1.45 1.69 -3.20
C ILE A 84 -0.63 1.85 -4.46
N ASP A 85 0.70 1.89 -4.31
CA ASP A 85 1.62 1.88 -5.45
C ASP A 85 2.04 0.44 -5.79
N VAL A 86 3.04 0.29 -6.67
CA VAL A 86 3.48 -1.02 -7.19
C VAL A 86 3.99 -1.94 -6.08
N CYS A 87 4.97 -1.49 -5.30
CA CYS A 87 5.53 -2.26 -4.18
C CYS A 87 5.40 -1.54 -2.83
N GLU A 88 5.33 -0.21 -2.85
CA GLU A 88 5.18 0.62 -1.66
C GLU A 88 3.70 0.94 -1.44
N PHE A 89 3.27 0.83 -0.19
CA PHE A 89 1.96 1.26 0.25
C PHE A 89 2.13 2.33 1.30
N LYS A 90 1.23 3.31 1.33
CA LYS A 90 1.24 4.35 2.35
C LYS A 90 -0.09 4.46 3.02
N TYR A 91 -0.02 4.71 4.33
CA TYR A 91 -1.17 5.10 5.12
C TYR A 91 -0.82 6.35 5.92
N ASN A 92 -1.54 7.45 5.68
CA ASN A 92 -1.26 8.77 6.25
C ASN A 92 0.21 9.20 6.07
N GLY A 93 0.78 8.89 4.89
CA GLY A 93 2.17 9.20 4.53
C GLY A 93 3.23 8.27 5.13
N LYS A 94 2.85 7.29 5.96
CA LYS A 94 3.78 6.27 6.47
C LYS A 94 3.86 5.07 5.53
N SER A 95 5.05 4.75 5.07
CA SER A 95 5.29 3.66 4.13
C SER A 95 5.34 2.28 4.80
N PHE A 96 4.78 1.28 4.11
CA PHE A 96 4.88 -0.14 4.43
C PHE A 96 4.89 -0.99 3.16
N PHE A 97 5.31 -2.24 3.29
CA PHE A 97 5.55 -3.16 2.19
C PHE A 97 5.04 -4.56 2.52
N ILE A 98 4.73 -5.36 1.50
CA ILE A 98 4.64 -6.81 1.68
C ILE A 98 6.00 -7.30 2.18
N GLY A 99 6.01 -8.10 3.24
CA GLY A 99 7.21 -8.60 3.92
C GLY A 99 7.55 -7.87 5.22
N ASP A 100 6.95 -6.71 5.49
CA ASP A 100 7.14 -5.99 6.74
C ASP A 100 6.66 -6.80 7.95
N SER A 101 7.31 -6.61 9.09
CA SER A 101 6.94 -7.31 10.33
C SER A 101 5.63 -6.78 10.90
N TYR A 102 4.96 -7.62 11.68
CA TYR A 102 3.76 -7.25 12.41
C TYR A 102 3.93 -5.98 13.26
N GLU A 103 5.06 -5.83 13.96
CA GLU A 103 5.34 -4.68 14.82
C GLU A 103 5.43 -3.39 14.01
N LYS A 104 6.00 -3.44 12.81
CA LYS A 104 6.03 -2.30 11.90
C LYS A 104 4.61 -1.92 11.46
N ILE A 105 3.77 -2.89 11.10
CA ILE A 105 2.37 -2.63 10.74
C ILE A 105 1.59 -2.03 11.93
N LEU A 106 1.76 -2.56 13.13
CA LEU A 106 1.16 -2.00 14.35
C LEU A 106 1.60 -0.55 14.60
N SER A 107 2.87 -0.20 14.36
CA SER A 107 3.36 1.17 14.55
C SER A 107 2.73 2.21 13.58
N ILE A 108 2.18 1.73 12.47
CA ILE A 108 1.55 2.55 11.43
C ILE A 108 0.05 2.68 11.69
N PHE A 109 -0.62 1.55 11.95
CA PHE A 109 -2.08 1.45 12.03
C PHE A 109 -2.64 1.47 13.46
N GLY A 110 -1.79 1.30 14.47
CA GLY A 110 -2.20 1.18 15.87
C GLY A 110 -2.60 -0.25 16.25
N GLU A 111 -3.28 -0.39 17.38
CA GLU A 111 -3.81 -1.68 17.83
C GLU A 111 -5.05 -2.06 17.01
N HIS A 112 -5.13 -3.32 16.61
CA HIS A 112 -6.32 -3.89 15.97
C HIS A 112 -7.21 -4.57 17.01
N LYS A 113 -8.49 -4.77 16.66
CA LYS A 113 -9.48 -5.31 17.60
C LYS A 113 -9.49 -6.84 17.66
N ASP A 114 -9.22 -7.51 16.54
CA ASP A 114 -9.40 -8.95 16.39
C ASP A 114 -8.20 -9.61 15.69
N GLU A 115 -7.58 -10.61 16.34
CA GLU A 115 -6.68 -11.56 15.68
C GLU A 115 -7.45 -12.85 15.35
N LEU A 116 -7.70 -13.08 14.06
CA LEU A 116 -8.33 -14.29 13.54
C LEU A 116 -7.26 -15.26 13.06
N PHE A 117 -7.08 -16.37 13.79
CA PHE A 117 -6.25 -17.50 13.36
C PHE A 117 -6.98 -18.30 12.27
N LEU A 118 -6.53 -18.18 11.02
CA LEU A 118 -7.22 -18.78 9.86
C LEU A 118 -7.03 -20.30 9.72
N SER A 119 -5.93 -20.88 10.26
CA SER A 119 -5.81 -22.31 10.64
C SER A 119 -4.35 -22.70 10.87
N LYS A 120 -4.11 -23.74 11.69
CA LYS A 120 -2.81 -24.44 11.82
C LYS A 120 -2.32 -25.07 10.50
N LYS A 121 -3.20 -25.27 9.51
CA LYS A 121 -2.88 -25.97 8.25
C LYS A 121 -2.23 -25.06 7.21
N HIS A 122 -2.45 -23.74 7.30
CA HIS A 122 -2.00 -22.79 6.29
C HIS A 122 -0.88 -21.85 6.74
N SER A 123 -0.36 -22.00 7.97
CA SER A 123 0.69 -21.15 8.55
C SER A 123 0.44 -19.65 8.31
N LYS A 124 -0.81 -19.22 8.50
CA LYS A 124 -1.26 -17.85 8.26
C LYS A 124 -2.23 -17.38 9.33
N SER A 125 -2.00 -16.18 9.84
CA SER A 125 -2.89 -15.42 10.72
C SER A 125 -3.44 -14.21 9.98
N SER A 126 -4.56 -13.66 10.46
CA SER A 126 -5.12 -12.42 9.92
C SER A 126 -5.60 -11.51 11.03
N PHE A 127 -5.54 -10.21 10.80
CA PHE A 127 -6.07 -9.21 11.71
C PHE A 127 -6.75 -8.11 10.91
N ASN A 128 -7.79 -7.51 11.50
CA ASN A 128 -8.65 -6.54 10.85
C ASN A 128 -8.61 -5.20 11.58
N TYR A 129 -8.56 -4.12 10.80
CA TYR A 129 -8.86 -2.78 11.26
C TYR A 129 -10.24 -2.40 10.72
N ASP A 130 -11.28 -2.69 11.50
CA ASP A 130 -12.68 -2.53 11.08
C ASP A 130 -13.12 -1.09 10.89
N ASP A 131 -12.45 -0.15 11.56
CA ASP A 131 -12.66 1.29 11.45
C ASP A 131 -12.23 1.82 10.07
N ILE A 132 -11.15 1.29 9.52
CA ILE A 132 -10.59 1.69 8.20
C ILE A 132 -10.78 0.63 7.11
N LYS A 133 -11.46 -0.48 7.43
CA LYS A 133 -11.84 -1.56 6.51
C LYS A 133 -10.67 -2.23 5.80
N VAL A 134 -9.59 -2.42 6.55
CA VAL A 134 -8.38 -3.10 6.09
C VAL A 134 -8.23 -4.44 6.80
N ARG A 135 -7.89 -5.47 6.05
CA ARG A 135 -7.46 -6.76 6.59
C ARG A 135 -6.04 -7.05 6.14
N PHE A 136 -5.23 -7.52 7.08
CA PHE A 136 -3.91 -8.03 6.80
C PHE A 136 -3.85 -9.53 7.04
N ARG A 137 -3.05 -10.23 6.24
CA ARG A 137 -2.67 -11.62 6.50
C ARG A 137 -1.17 -11.72 6.64
N GLN A 138 -0.73 -12.55 7.57
CA GLN A 138 0.68 -12.75 7.87
C GLN A 138 1.11 -14.19 7.65
N SER A 139 2.40 -14.38 7.38
CA SER A 139 3.06 -15.68 7.43
C SER A 139 3.32 -16.10 8.86
N GLU A 140 3.34 -17.40 9.12
CA GLU A 140 3.81 -17.99 10.36
C GLU A 140 5.06 -18.85 10.11
N PRO A 141 6.05 -18.87 11.01
CA PRO A 141 6.08 -18.17 12.32
C PRO A 141 6.61 -16.73 12.29
N GLU A 142 7.09 -16.23 11.15
CA GLU A 142 7.82 -14.95 11.08
C GLU A 142 6.94 -13.70 11.23
N LYS A 143 5.61 -13.86 11.20
CA LYS A 143 4.62 -12.78 11.31
C LYS A 143 4.88 -11.62 10.36
N LYS A 144 5.24 -11.94 9.11
CA LYS A 144 5.45 -10.95 8.05
C LYS A 144 4.18 -10.74 7.25
N LEU A 145 3.90 -9.50 6.89
CA LEU A 145 2.77 -9.16 6.02
C LEU A 145 2.91 -9.85 4.66
N ILE A 146 1.90 -10.63 4.26
CA ILE A 146 1.89 -11.33 2.96
C ILE A 146 0.71 -10.94 2.07
N VAL A 147 -0.35 -10.41 2.67
CA VAL A 147 -1.55 -9.95 1.95
C VAL A 147 -2.14 -8.73 2.66
N LEU A 148 -2.49 -7.72 1.86
CA LEU A 148 -3.34 -6.59 2.20
C LEU A 148 -4.67 -6.76 1.44
N ASP A 149 -5.79 -6.78 2.15
CA ASP A 149 -7.14 -6.73 1.60
C ASP A 149 -7.81 -5.40 2.04
N LEU A 150 -8.17 -4.53 1.11
CA LEU A 150 -8.83 -3.25 1.35
C LEU A 150 -10.26 -3.28 0.79
N ALA A 151 -11.27 -3.10 1.64
CA ALA A 151 -12.67 -3.06 1.21
C ALA A 151 -13.12 -1.61 0.93
N LEU A 152 -13.66 -1.37 -0.27
CA LEU A 152 -13.97 -0.04 -0.80
C LEU A 152 -15.46 0.19 -1.05
N ASP A 153 -16.27 -0.86 -1.17
CA ASP A 153 -17.71 -0.76 -1.37
C ASP A 153 -18.46 -0.97 -0.04
N ARG A 154 -19.29 0.02 0.30
CA ARG A 154 -20.12 0.05 1.52
C ARG A 154 -20.97 -1.21 1.72
N ARG A 155 -21.41 -1.83 0.63
CA ARG A 155 -22.20 -3.08 0.67
C ARG A 155 -21.43 -4.26 1.24
N PHE A 156 -20.09 -4.20 1.24
CA PHE A 156 -19.20 -5.24 1.75
C PHE A 156 -18.54 -4.85 3.08
N THR A 157 -18.71 -3.61 3.54
CA THR A 157 -18.15 -3.13 4.82
C THR A 157 -19.13 -3.18 6.00
N GLY A 158 -20.38 -3.56 5.74
CA GLY A 158 -21.48 -3.53 6.71
C GLY A 158 -22.03 -2.11 6.91
N ASP A 159 -22.61 -1.82 8.07
CA ASP A 159 -23.24 -0.53 8.37
C ASP A 159 -22.25 0.65 8.50
N VAL A 160 -20.96 0.36 8.54
CA VAL A 160 -19.90 1.37 8.69
C VAL A 160 -19.20 1.54 7.35
N ALA A 161 -19.33 2.73 6.75
CA ALA A 161 -18.59 3.11 5.55
C ALA A 161 -17.09 3.26 5.85
N PRO A 162 -16.20 3.08 4.85
CA PRO A 162 -14.80 3.47 5.00
C PRO A 162 -14.68 4.96 5.38
N PRO A 163 -13.70 5.35 6.22
CA PRO A 163 -13.53 6.72 6.70
C PRO A 163 -12.76 7.60 5.70
N PHE A 164 -12.79 7.23 4.42
CA PHE A 164 -12.17 7.93 3.32
C PHE A 164 -13.07 7.86 2.09
N GLU A 165 -13.01 8.88 1.23
CA GLU A 165 -13.77 8.93 -0.02
C GLU A 165 -12.90 8.71 -1.26
N ILE A 166 -11.59 8.95 -1.13
CA ILE A 166 -10.63 8.83 -2.22
C ILE A 166 -9.44 7.99 -1.75
N ILE A 167 -8.92 7.13 -2.62
CA ILE A 167 -7.62 6.47 -2.41
C ILE A 167 -6.76 6.69 -3.65
N LEU A 168 -5.44 6.58 -3.53
CA LEU A 168 -4.56 6.56 -4.69
C LEU A 168 -4.24 5.12 -5.07
N ILE A 169 -4.40 4.78 -6.35
CA ILE A 169 -3.98 3.51 -6.94
C ILE A 169 -2.98 3.86 -8.03
N ARG A 170 -1.70 3.51 -7.83
CA ARG A 170 -0.59 3.89 -8.73
C ARG A 170 -0.61 5.40 -9.05
N GLN A 171 -0.74 6.21 -7.99
CA GLN A 171 -0.79 7.69 -8.04
C GLN A 171 -2.02 8.28 -8.75
N ILE A 172 -3.01 7.46 -9.11
CA ILE A 172 -4.27 7.89 -9.71
C ILE A 172 -5.34 7.93 -8.62
N PRO A 173 -6.04 9.06 -8.44
CA PRO A 173 -7.10 9.13 -7.45
C PRO A 173 -8.32 8.34 -7.91
N TYR A 174 -8.76 7.43 -7.06
CA TYR A 174 -10.02 6.72 -7.19
C TYR A 174 -11.01 7.22 -6.15
N LYS A 175 -12.10 7.82 -6.61
CA LYS A 175 -13.25 8.17 -5.76
C LYS A 175 -14.16 6.96 -5.58
N LEU A 176 -14.48 6.63 -4.34
CA LEU A 176 -15.32 5.48 -4.02
C LEU A 176 -16.67 5.54 -4.75
N GLY A 177 -17.02 4.44 -5.43
CA GLY A 177 -18.27 4.31 -6.17
C GLY A 177 -18.16 4.62 -7.66
N ASN A 178 -17.06 5.26 -8.11
CA ASN A 178 -16.80 5.40 -9.53
C ASN A 178 -16.57 4.02 -10.18
N SER A 179 -16.96 3.88 -11.43
CA SER A 179 -16.62 2.71 -12.26
C SER A 179 -15.11 2.59 -12.49
N LEU A 180 -14.66 1.39 -12.88
CA LEU A 180 -13.28 1.20 -13.30
C LEU A 180 -12.94 2.07 -14.53
N ASN A 181 -13.89 2.28 -15.44
CA ASN A 181 -13.69 3.15 -16.61
C ASN A 181 -13.46 4.61 -16.20
N GLU A 182 -14.30 5.15 -15.31
CA GLU A 182 -14.13 6.53 -14.80
C GLU A 182 -12.79 6.71 -14.06
N PHE A 183 -12.29 5.67 -13.38
CA PHE A 183 -10.96 5.66 -12.81
C PHE A 183 -9.86 5.71 -13.89
N MET A 184 -9.97 4.84 -14.91
CA MET A 184 -8.99 4.78 -16.00
C MET A 184 -8.90 6.08 -16.79
N ASP A 185 -10.02 6.80 -16.93
CA ASP A 185 -10.07 8.09 -17.62
C ASP A 185 -9.10 9.14 -17.06
N LEU A 186 -8.67 9.00 -15.81
CA LEU A 186 -7.71 9.88 -15.14
C LEU A 186 -6.23 9.49 -15.41
N SER A 187 -5.99 8.55 -16.32
CA SER A 187 -4.66 8.04 -16.67
C SER A 187 -4.60 7.55 -18.12
N ASP A 188 -3.47 6.97 -18.51
CA ASP A 188 -3.30 6.24 -19.77
C ASP A 188 -3.58 4.72 -19.63
N LEU A 189 -4.20 4.29 -18.53
CA LEU A 189 -4.65 2.92 -18.32
C LEU A 189 -5.84 2.61 -19.24
N ASN A 190 -5.89 1.38 -19.75
CA ASN A 190 -6.98 0.88 -20.58
C ASN A 190 -7.16 -0.63 -20.37
N HIS A 191 -8.21 -1.19 -20.98
CA HIS A 191 -8.52 -2.62 -20.86
C HIS A 191 -7.50 -3.56 -21.53
N ASP A 192 -6.70 -3.08 -22.47
CA ASP A 192 -5.61 -3.89 -23.06
C ASP A 192 -4.46 -4.09 -22.07
N LYS A 193 -4.24 -3.09 -21.20
CA LYS A 193 -3.25 -3.11 -20.11
C LYS A 193 -3.75 -3.83 -18.85
N LEU A 194 -5.05 -4.13 -18.76
CA LEU A 194 -5.67 -4.82 -17.62
C LEU A 194 -6.03 -6.25 -18.00
N LYS A 195 -5.38 -7.23 -17.36
CA LYS A 195 -5.90 -8.60 -17.41
C LYS A 195 -7.20 -8.65 -16.60
N HIS A 196 -8.12 -9.52 -17.00
CA HIS A 196 -9.37 -9.74 -16.26
C HIS A 196 -9.76 -11.22 -16.23
N THR A 197 -10.48 -11.61 -15.18
CA THR A 197 -11.27 -12.84 -15.12
C THR A 197 -12.74 -12.51 -15.27
N HIS A 198 -13.64 -13.47 -15.04
CA HIS A 198 -15.07 -13.21 -14.99
C HIS A 198 -15.55 -12.28 -13.86
N HIS A 199 -14.70 -12.00 -12.86
CA HIS A 199 -15.11 -11.31 -11.63
C HIS A 199 -14.18 -10.19 -11.16
N SER A 200 -13.02 -10.02 -11.79
CA SER A 200 -12.03 -9.03 -11.35
C SER A 200 -11.08 -8.63 -12.48
N PHE A 201 -10.43 -7.49 -12.28
CA PHE A 201 -9.32 -7.01 -13.09
C PHE A 201 -8.01 -7.14 -12.30
N TYR A 202 -6.89 -7.12 -13.00
CA TYR A 202 -5.56 -7.32 -12.43
C TYR A 202 -4.63 -6.23 -12.92
N LEU A 203 -3.96 -5.59 -11.95
CA LEU A 203 -2.82 -4.73 -12.17
C LEU A 203 -1.58 -5.55 -11.88
N GLU A 204 -1.05 -6.21 -12.92
CA GLU A 204 0.19 -6.96 -12.81
C GLU A 204 1.38 -6.00 -13.00
N PRO A 205 2.24 -5.80 -11.97
CA PRO A 205 3.53 -5.16 -12.21
C PRO A 205 4.45 -6.12 -12.96
N GLU A 206 5.43 -5.62 -13.71
CA GLU A 206 6.47 -6.47 -14.31
C GLU A 206 7.54 -6.84 -13.28
N LYS A 207 7.88 -5.93 -12.36
CA LYS A 207 9.04 -6.03 -11.47
C LYS A 207 8.75 -5.69 -9.99
N CYS A 208 7.68 -6.27 -9.44
CA CYS A 208 7.44 -6.25 -7.98
C CYS A 208 7.52 -7.65 -7.36
N PHE A 209 8.61 -7.90 -6.64
CA PHE A 209 8.92 -9.22 -6.11
C PHE A 209 9.33 -9.14 -4.63
N LEU A 210 8.76 -10.01 -3.81
CA LEU A 210 9.23 -10.20 -2.43
C LEU A 210 10.56 -10.95 -2.39
N ASN A 211 10.76 -11.86 -3.34
CA ASN A 211 12.00 -12.57 -3.63
C ASN A 211 11.97 -13.08 -5.08
N LYS A 212 13.03 -13.74 -5.54
CA LYS A 212 13.19 -14.19 -6.94
C LYS A 212 11.98 -14.95 -7.53
N ASN A 213 11.16 -15.61 -6.69
CA ASN A 213 10.05 -16.45 -7.14
C ASN A 213 8.67 -15.90 -6.73
N ASP A 214 8.61 -14.99 -5.75
CA ASP A 214 7.35 -14.52 -5.18
C ASP A 214 6.99 -13.14 -5.73
N LYS A 215 6.09 -13.14 -6.72
CA LYS A 215 5.58 -11.91 -7.34
C LYS A 215 4.46 -11.30 -6.50
N ILE A 216 4.51 -9.99 -6.29
CA ILE A 216 3.44 -9.22 -5.67
C ILE A 216 2.49 -8.76 -6.76
N LEU A 217 1.19 -8.99 -6.57
CA LEU A 217 0.15 -8.64 -7.53
C LEU A 217 -0.96 -7.83 -6.85
N THR A 218 -1.49 -6.84 -7.57
CA THR A 218 -2.69 -6.08 -7.16
C THR A 218 -3.90 -6.55 -7.96
N THR A 219 -4.85 -7.19 -7.28
CA THR A 219 -6.17 -7.52 -7.82
C THR A 219 -7.13 -6.37 -7.56
N VAL A 220 -7.79 -5.90 -8.61
CA VAL A 220 -8.82 -4.86 -8.59
C VAL A 220 -10.19 -5.54 -8.69
N HIS A 221 -10.95 -5.53 -7.60
CA HIS A 221 -12.26 -6.16 -7.55
C HIS A 221 -13.33 -5.25 -8.16
N SER A 222 -13.38 -5.19 -9.49
CA SER A 222 -14.49 -4.63 -10.27
C SER A 222 -15.08 -5.71 -11.18
N ASN A 223 -16.41 -5.71 -11.32
CA ASN A 223 -17.11 -6.68 -12.16
C ASN A 223 -16.98 -6.25 -13.64
N PRO A 224 -16.40 -7.08 -14.52
CA PRO A 224 -16.50 -6.88 -15.96
C PRO A 224 -17.95 -7.02 -16.41
N VAL A 225 -18.37 -6.19 -17.35
CA VAL A 225 -19.68 -6.31 -18.00
C VAL A 225 -19.49 -7.07 -19.31
N TYR A 226 -20.45 -7.96 -19.59
CA TYR A 226 -20.44 -8.75 -20.81
C TYR A 226 -21.71 -8.44 -21.60
N LYS A 227 -21.58 -8.36 -22.92
CA LYS A 227 -22.73 -8.27 -23.81
C LYS A 227 -23.56 -9.55 -23.66
N ASN A 228 -24.87 -9.43 -23.74
CA ASN A 228 -25.76 -10.57 -23.73
C ASN A 228 -26.11 -10.97 -25.17
N ILE A 229 -26.11 -12.27 -25.46
CA ILE A 229 -26.54 -12.83 -26.74
C ILE A 229 -27.87 -13.56 -26.50
N GLY A 230 -28.87 -13.28 -27.34
CA GLY A 230 -30.22 -13.85 -27.23
C GLY A 230 -31.23 -12.92 -26.55
N GLY A 231 -32.32 -13.49 -26.01
CA GLY A 231 -33.41 -12.75 -25.36
C GLY A 231 -34.46 -13.66 -24.71
N GLY A 232 -35.27 -13.11 -23.80
CA GLY A 232 -36.30 -13.87 -23.08
C GLY A 232 -35.72 -14.91 -22.10
N HIS A 233 -36.25 -16.14 -22.13
CA HIS A 233 -35.83 -17.22 -21.22
C HIS A 233 -34.44 -17.80 -21.50
N MET A 234 -33.83 -17.49 -22.65
CA MET A 234 -32.49 -17.97 -22.99
C MET A 234 -31.60 -16.78 -23.33
N THR A 235 -30.75 -16.41 -22.38
CA THR A 235 -29.73 -15.38 -22.54
C THR A 235 -28.37 -16.02 -22.26
N ILE A 236 -27.43 -15.87 -23.19
CA ILE A 236 -26.08 -16.41 -23.09
C ILE A 236 -25.10 -15.24 -22.93
N ARG A 237 -24.07 -15.42 -22.10
CA ARG A 237 -23.00 -14.44 -21.95
C ARG A 237 -22.18 -14.36 -23.25
N GLY A 238 -22.09 -13.16 -23.81
CA GLY A 238 -21.29 -12.82 -24.98
C GLY A 238 -19.92 -12.26 -24.62
N ALA A 239 -19.34 -11.49 -25.55
CA ALA A 239 -18.03 -10.87 -25.38
C ALA A 239 -18.01 -9.81 -24.26
N PHE A 240 -16.84 -9.58 -23.69
CA PHE A 240 -16.59 -8.47 -22.77
C PHE A 240 -16.97 -7.13 -23.42
N ASP A 241 -17.59 -6.25 -22.64
CA ASP A 241 -17.94 -4.90 -23.05
C ASP A 241 -17.00 -3.89 -22.39
N PRO A 242 -15.97 -3.39 -23.10
CA PRO A 242 -14.98 -2.49 -22.51
C PRO A 242 -15.57 -1.11 -22.16
N GLU A 243 -16.73 -0.75 -22.71
CA GLU A 243 -17.40 0.52 -22.47
C GLU A 243 -18.12 0.58 -21.10
N SER A 244 -18.26 -0.56 -20.42
CA SER A 244 -19.04 -0.64 -19.19
C SER A 244 -18.34 -1.50 -18.14
N THR A 245 -18.15 -0.94 -16.96
CA THR A 245 -17.61 -1.67 -15.80
C THR A 245 -18.32 -1.29 -14.53
N GLY A 246 -18.30 -2.22 -13.55
CA GLY A 246 -18.74 -1.90 -12.21
C GLY A 246 -17.77 -0.98 -11.46
N PRO A 247 -18.16 -0.51 -10.27
CA PRO A 247 -17.24 0.19 -9.37
C PRO A 247 -16.14 -0.75 -8.85
N ILE A 248 -15.02 -0.17 -8.44
CA ILE A 248 -13.98 -0.92 -7.70
C ILE A 248 -14.47 -1.12 -6.26
N LYS A 249 -14.74 -2.37 -5.92
CA LYS A 249 -15.31 -2.79 -4.63
C LYS A 249 -14.28 -3.10 -3.57
N GLY A 250 -13.05 -3.36 -4.00
CA GLY A 250 -11.94 -3.66 -3.13
C GLY A 250 -10.65 -3.83 -3.90
N LEU A 251 -9.55 -3.79 -3.15
CA LEU A 251 -8.22 -4.08 -3.64
C LEU A 251 -7.65 -5.23 -2.81
N LYS A 252 -6.96 -6.14 -3.47
CA LYS A 252 -6.18 -7.17 -2.80
C LYS A 252 -4.77 -7.15 -3.34
N VAL A 253 -3.81 -6.92 -2.47
CA VAL A 253 -2.39 -6.98 -2.80
C VAL A 253 -1.76 -8.13 -2.04
N GLY A 254 -0.98 -8.96 -2.72
CA GLY A 254 -0.28 -10.03 -2.03
C GLY A 254 0.56 -10.90 -2.95
N ILE A 255 1.21 -11.89 -2.33
CA ILE A 255 2.06 -12.83 -3.04
C ILE A 255 1.20 -13.76 -3.90
N SER A 256 1.46 -13.76 -5.20
CA SER A 256 0.98 -14.80 -6.12
C SER A 256 2.07 -15.86 -6.21
N ALA A 257 1.80 -17.07 -5.73
CA ALA A 257 2.64 -18.22 -6.06
C ALA A 257 2.47 -18.53 -7.55
N GLN A 258 3.58 -18.68 -8.28
CA GLN A 258 3.58 -19.25 -9.63
C GLN A 258 3.42 -20.77 -9.56
#